data_AF-A0A3D3YMZ4-F1
#
_entry.id   AF-A0A3D3YMZ4-F1
#
_cell.length_a   1.000
_cell.length_b   1.000
_cell.length_c   1.000
_cell.angle_alpha   90.00
_cell.angle_beta   90.00
_cell.angle_gamma   90.00
#
_symmetry.space_group_name_H-M   'P 1'
#
loop_
_entity.id
_entity.type
_entity.pdbx_description
1 polymer ?
#
loop_
_entity_poly.entity_id
_entity_poly.type
_entity_poly.pdbx_seq_one_letter_code
_entity_poly.pdbx_strand_id
1 'polypeptide(L)'
;MEEKDITLADMILASLMSESEHIMLYVIHEKATDEAQAQRVILSLCSYGAAHETDIHLEKTDKTANLIALGGARYIYEQERLKERYNKLSMLDIELSIQEKRRNKWLSISAILISFVALVISIVSLFVS
;
A
#
# COMPACT_ATOMS: atom_id res chain seq x y z
N MET A 1 7.93 -6.75 -1.39
CA MET A 1 9.34 -7.14 -1.17
C MET A 1 9.82 -6.72 0.21
N GLU A 2 10.64 -7.54 0.85
CA GLU A 2 11.35 -7.20 2.11
C GLU A 2 12.80 -6.77 1.85
N GLU A 3 13.49 -6.20 2.85
CA GLU A 3 14.89 -5.77 2.67
C GLU A 3 15.82 -6.95 2.37
N LYS A 4 15.56 -8.12 2.98
CA LYS A 4 16.32 -9.37 2.73
C LYS A 4 16.15 -9.91 1.30
N ASP A 5 15.11 -9.46 0.59
CA ASP A 5 14.79 -9.91 -0.75
C ASP A 5 15.56 -9.10 -1.83
N ILE A 6 16.15 -7.96 -1.47
CA ILE A 6 16.87 -7.05 -2.38
C ILE A 6 18.00 -7.77 -3.12
N THR A 7 18.82 -8.56 -2.42
CA THR A 7 19.96 -9.26 -3.03
C THR A 7 19.53 -10.23 -4.12
N LEU A 8 18.44 -10.97 -3.91
CA LEU A 8 17.90 -11.88 -4.91
C LEU A 8 17.32 -11.11 -6.11
N ALA A 9 16.60 -10.03 -5.84
CA ALA A 9 16.03 -9.18 -6.88
C ALA A 9 17.11 -8.51 -7.74
N ASP A 10 18.19 -7.99 -7.15
CA ASP A 10 19.32 -7.41 -7.89
C ASP A 10 20.03 -8.45 -8.75
N MET A 11 20.16 -9.68 -8.27
CA MET A 11 20.71 -10.77 -9.06
C MET A 11 19.84 -11.08 -10.29
N ILE A 12 18.52 -11.15 -10.11
CA ILE A 12 17.57 -11.37 -11.20
C ILE A 12 17.66 -10.22 -12.21
N LEU A 13 17.64 -8.97 -11.74
CA LEU A 13 17.79 -7.79 -12.60
C LEU A 13 19.10 -7.82 -13.39
N ALA A 14 20.20 -8.24 -12.77
CA ALA A 14 21.47 -8.42 -13.47
C ALA A 14 21.41 -9.53 -14.52
N SER A 15 20.75 -10.66 -14.24
CA SER A 15 20.53 -11.72 -15.22
C SER A 15 19.66 -11.26 -16.38
N LEU A 16 18.61 -10.48 -16.13
CA LEU A 16 17.76 -9.91 -17.18
C LEU A 16 18.49 -8.91 -18.08
N MET A 17 19.53 -8.26 -17.57
CA MET A 17 20.39 -7.36 -18.37
C MET A 17 21.48 -8.09 -19.15
N SER A 18 21.67 -9.40 -18.93
CA SER A 18 22.62 -10.20 -19.68
C SER A 18 22.08 -10.57 -21.08
N GLU A 19 22.94 -11.14 -21.92
CA GLU A 19 22.60 -11.50 -23.32
C GLU A 19 21.39 -12.42 -23.45
N SER A 20 21.03 -13.17 -22.40
CA SER A 20 19.85 -14.04 -22.44
C SER A 20 18.54 -13.25 -22.46
N GLU A 21 18.49 -12.04 -21.89
CA GLU A 21 17.28 -11.23 -21.70
C GLU A 21 16.15 -11.93 -20.93
N HIS A 22 16.40 -13.12 -20.37
CA HIS A 22 15.47 -13.89 -19.55
C HIS A 22 16.21 -14.68 -18.47
N ILE A 23 15.48 -15.09 -17.45
CA ILE A 23 15.93 -16.01 -16.40
C ILE A 23 14.84 -17.04 -16.10
N MET A 24 15.23 -18.32 -16.10
CA MET A 24 14.30 -19.42 -15.82
C MET A 24 13.80 -19.37 -14.37
N LEU A 25 12.51 -19.62 -14.15
CA LEU A 25 11.92 -19.57 -12.81
C LEU A 25 12.61 -20.55 -11.85
N TYR A 26 12.93 -21.77 -12.29
CA TYR A 26 13.62 -22.75 -11.45
C TYR A 26 14.96 -22.23 -10.91
N VAL A 27 15.69 -21.40 -11.67
CA VAL A 27 16.96 -20.79 -11.24
C VAL A 27 16.71 -19.78 -10.12
N ILE A 28 15.58 -19.07 -10.17
CA ILE A 28 15.18 -18.14 -9.11
C ILE A 28 14.86 -18.94 -7.83
N HIS A 29 14.09 -20.02 -7.96
CA HIS A 29 13.72 -20.87 -6.81
C HIS A 29 14.94 -21.53 -6.16
N GLU A 30 15.94 -21.97 -6.94
CA GLU A 30 17.19 -22.54 -6.40
C GLU A 30 18.03 -21.53 -5.59
N LYS A 31 17.91 -20.25 -5.92
CA LYS A 31 18.69 -19.17 -5.28
C LYS A 31 17.94 -18.45 -4.16
N ALA A 32 16.63 -18.63 -4.11
CA ALA A 32 15.82 -18.13 -3.02
C ALA A 32 16.04 -18.96 -1.75
N THR A 33 15.89 -18.32 -0.59
CA THR A 33 15.93 -19.00 0.71
C THR A 33 14.75 -19.96 0.85
N ASP A 34 13.60 -19.56 0.33
CA ASP A 34 12.37 -20.33 0.32
C ASP A 34 11.47 -19.90 -0.85
N GLU A 35 10.45 -20.70 -1.12
CA GLU A 35 9.45 -20.44 -2.16
C GLU A 35 8.77 -19.08 -1.97
N ALA A 36 8.50 -18.68 -0.72
CA ALA A 36 7.82 -17.42 -0.45
C ALA A 36 8.70 -16.20 -0.83
N GLN A 37 10.01 -16.29 -0.64
CA GLN A 37 10.96 -15.27 -1.09
C GLN A 37 10.99 -15.18 -2.61
N ALA A 38 11.07 -16.31 -3.32
CA ALA A 38 11.04 -16.33 -4.78
C ALA A 38 9.78 -15.63 -5.30
N GLN A 39 8.61 -16.05 -4.81
CA GLN A 39 7.32 -15.50 -5.23
C GLN A 39 7.18 -14.00 -4.90
N ARG A 40 7.59 -13.56 -3.71
CA ARG A 40 7.58 -12.12 -3.37
C ARG A 40 8.45 -11.32 -4.33
N VAL A 41 9.64 -11.81 -4.67
CA VAL A 41 10.57 -11.10 -5.57
C VAL A 41 10.01 -11.05 -6.98
N ILE A 42 9.56 -12.19 -7.53
CA ILE A 42 8.94 -12.29 -8.86
C ILE A 42 7.78 -11.30 -8.99
N LEU A 43 6.84 -11.34 -8.04
CA LEU A 43 5.69 -10.44 -8.02
C LEU A 43 6.08 -8.97 -7.96
N SER A 44 7.09 -8.63 -7.16
CA SER A 44 7.55 -7.24 -7.00
C SER A 44 8.20 -6.74 -8.30
N LEU A 45 9.08 -7.54 -8.91
CA LEU A 45 9.71 -7.20 -10.19
C LEU A 45 8.67 -7.03 -11.31
N CYS A 46 7.68 -7.91 -11.39
CA CYS A 46 6.61 -7.82 -12.39
C CYS A 46 5.70 -6.62 -12.15
N SER A 47 5.35 -6.33 -10.89
CA SER A 47 4.48 -5.19 -10.53
C SER A 47 5.08 -3.84 -10.89
N TYR A 48 6.41 -3.72 -10.81
CA TYR A 48 7.13 -2.52 -11.24
C TYR A 48 7.55 -2.56 -12.71
N GLY A 49 7.14 -3.60 -13.43
CA GLY A 49 7.38 -3.76 -14.86
C GLY A 49 8.84 -4.02 -15.19
N ALA A 50 9.67 -4.48 -14.25
CA ALA A 50 11.06 -4.85 -14.51
C ALA A 50 11.18 -6.14 -15.32
N ALA A 51 10.17 -7.01 -15.22
CA ALA A 51 10.10 -8.27 -15.93
C ALA A 51 8.64 -8.61 -16.26
N HIS A 52 8.45 -9.50 -17.23
CA HIS A 52 7.19 -10.19 -17.46
C HIS A 52 7.35 -11.67 -17.08
N GLU A 53 6.44 -12.20 -16.27
CA GLU A 53 6.44 -13.61 -15.90
C GLU A 53 5.69 -14.45 -16.95
N THR A 54 6.35 -15.49 -17.43
CA THR A 54 5.77 -16.56 -18.26
C THR A 54 5.67 -17.85 -17.44
N ASP A 55 5.10 -18.91 -18.03
CA ASP A 55 4.96 -20.22 -17.37
C ASP A 55 6.29 -20.84 -16.89
N ILE A 56 7.44 -20.41 -17.44
CA ILE A 56 8.74 -21.05 -17.19
C ILE A 56 9.89 -20.07 -16.92
N HIS A 57 9.76 -18.79 -17.26
CA HIS A 57 10.83 -17.79 -17.09
C HIS A 57 10.29 -16.37 -16.86
N LEU A 58 11.16 -15.51 -16.30
CA LEU A 58 11.00 -14.06 -16.36
C LEU A 58 11.69 -13.51 -17.59
N GLU A 59 10.98 -12.72 -18.37
CA GLU A 59 11.48 -12.02 -19.55
C GLU A 59 11.70 -10.53 -19.22
N LYS A 60 12.78 -9.97 -19.75
CA LYS A 60 13.10 -8.54 -19.67
C LYS A 60 12.01 -7.71 -20.35
N THR A 61 11.77 -6.51 -19.83
CA THR A 61 10.90 -5.52 -20.47
C THR A 61 11.71 -4.32 -20.97
N ASP A 62 11.03 -3.42 -21.69
CA ASP A 62 11.56 -2.11 -22.05
C ASP A 62 11.90 -1.22 -20.84
N LYS A 63 11.28 -1.48 -19.68
CA LYS A 63 11.46 -0.69 -18.45
C LYS A 63 12.59 -1.20 -17.56
N THR A 64 13.12 -2.40 -17.77
CA THR A 64 14.15 -3.01 -16.92
C THR A 64 15.37 -2.11 -16.75
N ALA A 65 15.92 -1.60 -17.86
CA ALA A 65 17.11 -0.75 -17.83
C ALA A 65 16.88 0.57 -17.09
N ASN A 66 15.71 1.19 -17.30
CA ASN A 66 15.34 2.41 -16.58
C ASN A 66 15.18 2.15 -15.08
N LEU A 67 14.54 1.04 -14.70
CA LEU A 67 14.36 0.68 -13.30
C LEU A 67 15.69 0.43 -12.59
N ILE A 68 16.65 -0.21 -13.27
CA ILE A 68 18.01 -0.38 -12.76
C ILE A 68 18.70 0.97 -12.59
N ALA A 69 18.57 1.88 -13.56
CA ALA A 69 19.11 3.24 -13.46
C ALA A 69 18.51 4.06 -12.30
N LEU A 70 17.24 3.80 -11.96
CA LEU A 70 16.56 4.42 -10.81
C LEU A 70 16.97 3.83 -9.45
N GLY A 71 17.76 2.75 -9.43
CA GLY A 71 18.23 2.10 -8.20
C GLY A 71 17.81 0.64 -8.03
N GLY A 72 17.27 0.00 -9.08
CA GLY A 72 17.05 -1.44 -9.12
C GLY A 72 16.12 -1.96 -8.04
N ALA A 73 16.51 -3.03 -7.35
CA ALA A 73 15.69 -3.62 -6.30
C ALA A 73 15.52 -2.68 -5.09
N ARG A 74 16.53 -1.87 -4.76
CA ARG A 74 16.42 -0.88 -3.67
C ARG A 74 15.32 0.14 -3.96
N TYR A 75 15.24 0.63 -5.20
CA TYR A 75 14.17 1.54 -5.62
C TYR A 75 12.78 0.90 -5.44
N ILE A 76 12.59 -0.33 -5.91
CA ILE A 76 11.32 -1.06 -5.74
C ILE A 76 10.95 -1.18 -4.26
N TYR A 77 11.88 -1.61 -3.42
CA TYR A 77 11.67 -1.76 -1.98
C TYR A 77 11.21 -0.45 -1.32
N GLU A 78 11.87 0.67 -1.65
CA GLU A 78 11.51 1.98 -1.08
C GLU A 78 10.12 2.44 -1.54
N GLN A 79 9.79 2.26 -2.81
CA GLN A 79 8.47 2.61 -3.35
C GLN A 79 7.35 1.80 -2.70
N GLU A 80 7.56 0.50 -2.45
CA GLU A 80 6.60 -0.33 -1.74
C GLU A 80 6.40 0.13 -0.29
N ARG A 81 7.48 0.47 0.43
CA ARG A 81 7.34 1.02 1.78
C ARG A 81 6.61 2.35 1.80
N LEU A 82 6.85 3.22 0.82
CA LEU A 82 6.14 4.50 0.70
C LEU A 82 4.64 4.26 0.45
N LYS A 83 4.29 3.34 -0.45
CA LYS A 83 2.91 2.94 -0.72
C LYS A 83 2.22 2.38 0.51
N GLU A 84 2.89 1.53 1.29
CA GLU A 84 2.36 1.01 2.55
C GLU A 84 2.08 2.13 3.57
N ARG A 85 3.00 3.09 3.72
CA ARG A 85 2.80 4.23 4.63
C ARG A 85 1.61 5.08 4.19
N TYR A 86 1.50 5.35 2.89
CA TYR A 86 0.38 6.12 2.34
C TYR A 86 -0.95 5.42 2.58
N ASN A 87 -1.02 4.10 2.34
CA ASN A 87 -2.24 3.32 2.56
C ASN A 87 -2.65 3.32 4.04
N LYS A 88 -1.69 3.18 4.96
CA LYS A 88 -1.95 3.28 6.41
C LYS A 88 -2.47 4.66 6.80
N LEU A 89 -1.87 5.72 6.27
CA LEU A 89 -2.30 7.09 6.54
C LEU A 89 -3.70 7.36 6.00
N SER A 90 -3.99 6.90 4.78
CA SER A 90 -5.32 7.01 4.17
C SER A 90 -6.38 6.26 4.97
N MET A 91 -6.07 5.06 5.47
CA MET A 91 -6.98 4.30 6.31
C MET A 91 -7.28 5.02 7.63
N LEU A 92 -6.26 5.62 8.26
CA LEU A 92 -6.41 6.40 9.48
C LEU A 92 -7.27 7.65 9.26
N ASP A 93 -7.06 8.35 8.14
CA ASP A 93 -7.87 9.51 7.77
C ASP A 93 -9.35 9.14 7.56
N ILE A 94 -9.61 8.01 6.88
CA ILE A 94 -10.97 7.47 6.73
C ILE A 94 -11.58 7.18 8.10
N GLU A 95 -10.84 6.54 9.01
CA GLU A 95 -11.34 6.22 10.35
C GLU A 95 -11.66 7.48 11.15
N LEU A 96 -10.75 8.47 11.16
CA LEU A 96 -10.97 9.76 11.79
C LEU A 96 -12.19 10.47 11.21
N SER A 97 -12.36 10.47 9.89
CA SER A 97 -13.52 11.08 9.23
C SER A 97 -14.85 10.43 9.65
N ILE A 98 -14.85 9.10 9.87
CA ILE A 98 -16.02 8.36 10.36
C ILE A 98 -16.32 8.73 11.81
N GLN A 99 -15.29 8.81 12.65
CA GLN A 99 -15.42 9.19 14.05
C GLN A 99 -15.93 10.63 14.19
N GLU A 100 -15.41 11.57 13.41
CA GLU A 100 -15.88 12.96 13.39
C GLU A 100 -17.35 13.06 12.94
N LYS A 101 -17.73 12.38 11.85
CA LYS A 101 -19.13 12.32 11.42
C LYS A 101 -20.04 11.77 12.53
N ARG A 102 -19.59 10.75 13.27
CA ARG A 102 -20.34 10.19 14.40
C ARG A 102 -20.46 11.20 15.54
N ARG A 103 -19.38 11.86 15.93
CA ARG A 103 -19.36 12.91 16.97
C ARG A 103 -20.30 14.06 16.59
N ASN A 104 -20.24 14.54 15.35
CA ASN A 104 -21.08 15.64 14.89
C ASN A 104 -22.57 15.28 14.90
N LYS A 105 -22.94 14.03 14.58
CA LYS A 105 -24.31 13.54 14.77
C LYS A 105 -24.75 13.60 16.24
N TRP A 106 -23.91 13.12 17.17
CA TRP A 106 -24.22 13.19 18.59
C TRP A 106 -24.35 14.62 19.10
N LEU A 107 -23.43 15.52 18.74
CA LEU A 107 -23.49 16.94 19.09
C LEU A 107 -24.77 17.60 18.55
N SER A 108 -25.18 17.27 17.32
CA SER A 108 -26.42 17.75 16.73
C SER A 108 -27.65 17.28 17.51
N ILE A 109 -27.68 16.00 17.94
CA ILE A 109 -28.77 15.46 18.76
C ILE A 109 -28.82 16.17 20.12
N SER A 110 -27.67 16.35 20.77
CA SER A 110 -27.57 17.08 22.04
C SER A 110 -28.07 18.52 21.92
N ALA A 111 -27.72 19.22 20.83
CA ALA A 111 -28.19 20.58 20.58
C ALA A 111 -29.72 20.67 20.42
N ILE A 112 -30.33 19.71 19.72
CA ILE A 112 -31.80 19.63 19.57
C ILE A 112 -32.46 19.41 20.94
N LEU A 113 -31.92 18.49 21.75
CA LEU A 113 -32.45 18.23 23.10
C LEU A 113 -32.37 19.46 24.00
N ILE A 114 -31.24 20.17 24.01
CA ILE A 114 -31.06 21.40 24.79
C ILE A 114 -32.06 22.48 24.32
N SER A 115 -32.22 22.65 23.00
CA SER A 115 -33.19 23.60 22.45
C SER A 115 -34.62 23.27 22.85
N PHE A 116 -34.98 21.98 22.89
CA PHE A 116 -36.32 21.54 23.31
C PHE A 116 -36.57 21.82 24.80
N VAL A 117 -35.59 21.50 25.66
CA VAL A 117 -35.68 21.78 27.11
C VAL A 117 -35.80 23.28 27.38
N ALA A 118 -35.02 24.11 26.69
CA ALA A 118 -35.09 25.57 26.82
C ALA A 118 -36.47 26.11 26.43
N LEU A 119 -37.08 25.56 25.36
CA LEU A 119 -38.41 25.93 24.91
C LEU A 119 -39.49 25.59 25.95
N VAL A 120 -39.42 24.40 26.55
CA VAL A 120 -40.35 23.99 27.62
C VAL A 120 -40.23 24.91 28.84
N ILE A 121 -39.01 25.24 29.29
CA ILE A 121 -38.79 26.15 30.41
C ILE A 121 -39.39 27.53 30.12
N SER A 122 -39.18 28.06 28.92
CA SER A 122 -39.72 29.35 28.50
C SER A 122 -41.25 29.39 28.54
N ILE A 123 -41.90 28.33 28.03
CA ILE A 123 -43.36 28.20 28.09
C ILE A 123 -43.87 28.15 29.53
N VAL A 124 -43.25 27.34 30.40
CA VAL A 124 -43.64 27.25 31.81
C VAL A 124 -43.48 28.60 32.52
N SER A 125 -42.39 29.33 32.27
CA SER A 125 -42.19 30.66 32.87
C SER A 125 -43.26 31.69 32.46
N LEU A 126 -43.82 31.57 31.25
CA LEU A 126 -44.92 32.42 30.78
C LEU A 126 -46.24 32.12 31.48
N PHE A 127 -46.48 30.87 31.89
CA PHE A 127 -47.71 30.47 32.59
C PHE A 127 -47.63 30.66 34.11
N VAL A 128 -46.42 30.79 34.67
CA VAL A 128 -46.19 31.02 36.11
C VAL A 128 -46.07 32.53 36.44
N SER A 129 -45.88 33.40 35.43
CA SER A 129 -45.99 34.86 35.56
C SER A 129 -47.43 35.35 35.47
#